data_AF-A0A5N7CD62-F1
#
_entry.id   AF-A0A5N7CD62-F1
#
_cell.length_a   1.000
_cell.length_b   1.000
_cell.length_c   1.000
_cell.angle_alpha   90.00
_cell.angle_beta   90.00
_cell.angle_gamma   90.00
#
_symmetry.space_group_name_H-M   'P 1'
#
loop_
_entity.id
_entity.type
_entity.pdbx_description
1 polymer ?
#
loop_
_entity_poly.entity_id
_entity_poly.type
_entity_poly.pdbx_seq_one_letter_code
_entity_poly.pdbx_strand_id
1 'polypeptide(L)'
;MKLNTIVLLMTATFVKPSLGFSCEVARNDIPEYDYYGCKWVGAAPACGSTDARLGDCDKDGRQLLSTTKELSISELCKYKVLQGQCCEEYGSGCWIGYKRLWCKSRSCRSKLSGLGKLQSMDEKNEREEF
;
A
#
# COMPACT_ATOMS: atom_id res chain seq x y z
N MET A 1 -59.00 -18.62 13.49
CA MET A 1 -58.09 -17.47 13.24
C MET A 1 -56.67 -17.97 13.45
N LYS A 2 -55.86 -18.04 12.37
CA LYS A 2 -54.49 -18.55 12.41
C LYS A 2 -53.54 -17.39 12.75
N LEU A 3 -52.81 -17.47 13.87
CA LEU A 3 -51.71 -16.55 14.15
C LEU A 3 -50.51 -16.96 13.27
N ASN A 4 -50.11 -16.06 12.36
CA ASN A 4 -48.86 -16.19 11.62
C ASN A 4 -47.73 -15.64 12.48
N THR A 5 -46.94 -16.56 13.05
CA THR A 5 -45.69 -16.24 13.75
C THR A 5 -44.60 -15.94 12.71
N ILE A 6 -44.24 -14.67 12.56
CA ILE A 6 -43.09 -14.24 11.76
C ILE A 6 -41.83 -14.49 12.59
N VAL A 7 -41.07 -15.52 12.22
CA VAL A 7 -39.72 -15.77 12.76
C VAL A 7 -38.75 -14.86 12.01
N LEU A 8 -38.39 -13.73 12.62
CA LEU A 8 -37.28 -12.88 12.18
C LEU A 8 -35.97 -13.57 12.57
N LEU A 9 -35.41 -14.35 11.63
CA LEU A 9 -34.03 -14.82 11.70
C LEU A 9 -33.10 -13.62 11.47
N MET A 10 -32.75 -12.92 12.55
CA MET A 10 -31.58 -12.05 12.58
C MET A 10 -30.34 -12.94 12.51
N THR A 11 -29.91 -13.30 11.31
CA THR A 11 -28.58 -13.88 11.13
C THR A 11 -27.58 -12.80 11.49
N ALA A 12 -26.94 -12.93 12.65
CA ALA A 12 -25.76 -12.16 12.98
C ALA A 12 -24.71 -12.47 11.91
N THR A 13 -24.59 -11.60 10.91
CA THR A 13 -23.45 -11.61 10.01
C THR A 13 -22.25 -11.30 10.87
N PHE A 14 -21.55 -12.35 11.29
CA PHE A 14 -20.21 -12.22 11.85
C PHE A 14 -19.36 -11.51 10.81
N VAL A 15 -19.23 -10.19 10.94
CA VAL A 15 -18.21 -9.42 10.24
C VAL A 15 -16.91 -9.94 10.82
N LYS A 16 -16.30 -10.92 10.14
CA LYS A 16 -14.96 -11.38 10.45
C LYS A 16 -14.10 -10.12 10.49
N PRO A 17 -13.48 -9.75 11.62
CA PRO A 17 -12.50 -8.69 11.61
C PRO A 17 -11.43 -9.16 10.65
N SER A 18 -11.28 -8.47 9.52
CA SER A 18 -10.16 -8.66 8.63
C SER A 18 -8.93 -8.24 9.42
N LEU A 19 -8.37 -9.17 10.18
CA LEU A 19 -6.94 -9.17 10.47
C LEU A 19 -6.31 -8.88 9.12
N GLY A 20 -5.71 -7.70 8.99
CA GLY A 20 -5.16 -7.21 7.73
C GLY A 20 -4.06 -8.14 7.28
N PHE A 21 -4.46 -9.16 6.54
CA PHE A 21 -3.66 -9.92 5.61
C PHE A 21 -2.96 -8.89 4.74
N SER A 22 -1.65 -8.78 4.93
CA SER A 22 -0.84 -7.73 4.33
C SER A 22 -0.06 -8.36 3.20
N CYS A 23 -0.27 -7.85 1.99
CA CYS A 23 0.59 -8.09 0.84
C CYS A 23 2.08 -8.19 1.23
N GLU A 24 2.71 -9.31 0.87
CA GLU A 24 4.13 -9.59 1.11
C GLU A 24 4.86 -9.71 -0.22
N VAL A 25 5.89 -8.87 -0.41
CA VAL A 25 6.62 -8.74 -1.68
C VAL A 25 7.91 -9.55 -1.59
N ALA A 26 8.04 -10.59 -2.41
CA ALA A 26 9.25 -11.41 -2.49
C ALA A 26 10.04 -11.05 -3.75
N ARG A 27 10.90 -10.03 -3.68
CA ARG A 27 11.88 -9.77 -4.76
C ARG A 27 13.19 -10.48 -4.44
N ASN A 28 13.62 -11.38 -5.34
CA ASN A 28 14.86 -12.16 -5.18
C ASN A 28 16.14 -11.30 -5.16
N ASP A 29 16.09 -10.06 -5.64
CA ASP A 29 17.26 -9.16 -5.74
C ASP A 29 17.44 -8.24 -4.53
N ILE A 30 16.55 -8.32 -3.52
CA ILE A 30 16.63 -7.48 -2.33
C ILE A 30 16.87 -8.39 -1.14
N PRO A 31 17.93 -8.17 -0.33
CA PRO A 31 18.10 -8.91 0.91
C PRO A 31 16.81 -8.81 1.70
N GLU A 32 16.25 -10.00 1.89
CA GLU A 32 15.11 -10.38 2.69
C GLU A 32 14.75 -9.33 3.77
N TYR A 33 13.50 -8.83 3.72
CA TYR A 33 12.77 -8.22 4.85
C TYR A 33 12.80 -6.71 5.17
N ASP A 34 13.09 -5.79 4.24
CA ASP A 34 12.88 -4.35 4.55
C ASP A 34 11.44 -3.84 4.32
N TYR A 35 10.59 -4.61 3.65
CA TYR A 35 9.24 -4.17 3.29
C TYR A 35 8.15 -4.89 4.05
N TYR A 36 7.16 -4.15 4.52
CA TYR A 36 5.99 -4.68 5.21
C TYR A 36 4.79 -3.74 5.08
N GLY A 37 3.59 -4.22 5.41
CA GLY A 37 2.39 -3.37 5.38
C GLY A 37 2.13 -2.77 3.99
N CYS A 38 2.30 -3.59 2.96
CA CYS A 38 2.09 -3.18 1.57
C CYS A 38 0.60 -2.96 1.30
N LYS A 39 0.29 -1.97 0.46
CA LYS A 39 -1.08 -1.70 0.02
C LYS A 39 -1.12 -1.17 -1.39
N TRP A 40 -2.14 -1.58 -2.13
CA TRP A 40 -2.49 -0.96 -3.40
C TRP A 40 -3.20 0.38 -3.17
N VAL A 41 -2.72 1.42 -3.82
CA VAL A 41 -3.28 2.76 -3.79
C VAL A 41 -3.91 3.07 -5.14
N GLY A 42 -5.19 3.46 -5.12
CA GLY A 42 -6.03 3.73 -6.28
C GLY A 42 -7.31 2.89 -6.23
N ALA A 43 -8.48 3.53 -6.25
CA ALA A 43 -9.77 2.84 -6.17
C ALA A 43 -10.35 2.55 -7.56
N ALA A 44 -10.93 1.37 -7.73
CA ALA A 44 -11.73 1.08 -8.91
C ALA A 44 -13.13 1.75 -8.77
N PRO A 45 -13.80 2.12 -9.88
CA PRO A 45 -13.43 1.81 -11.25
C PRO A 45 -12.48 2.80 -11.96
N ALA A 46 -12.17 4.01 -11.49
CA ALA A 46 -11.22 4.90 -12.19
C ALA A 46 -10.04 5.27 -11.27
N CYS A 47 -8.85 4.75 -11.60
CA CYS A 47 -7.67 4.81 -10.74
C CYS A 47 -6.73 5.96 -11.14
N GLY A 48 -5.92 6.42 -10.19
CA GLY A 48 -5.14 7.63 -10.38
C GLY A 48 -3.84 7.46 -11.16
N SER A 49 -3.01 8.49 -11.05
CA SER A 49 -1.62 8.55 -11.52
C SER A 49 -0.70 8.93 -10.36
N THR A 50 0.61 8.91 -10.61
CA THR A 50 1.61 9.49 -9.71
C THR A 50 2.83 9.89 -10.53
N ASP A 51 3.51 10.96 -10.10
CA ASP A 51 4.81 11.36 -10.65
C ASP A 51 5.98 10.65 -9.96
N ALA A 52 5.71 9.91 -8.87
CA ALA A 52 6.72 9.13 -8.15
C ALA A 52 7.23 7.98 -9.02
N ARG A 53 8.53 7.75 -8.96
CA ARG A 53 9.24 6.64 -9.61
C ARG A 53 9.33 5.45 -8.67
N LEU A 54 9.55 4.27 -9.24
CA LEU A 54 9.81 3.07 -8.45
C LEU A 54 11.04 3.32 -7.56
N GLY A 55 10.91 3.03 -6.26
CA GLY A 55 11.94 3.28 -5.26
C GLY A 55 11.81 4.61 -4.51
N ASP A 56 10.96 5.53 -4.96
CA ASP A 56 10.71 6.79 -4.26
C ASP A 56 9.98 6.55 -2.94
N CYS A 57 10.30 7.37 -1.95
CA CYS A 57 9.68 7.33 -0.63
C CYS A 57 8.56 8.39 -0.54
N ASP A 58 7.40 7.99 -0.02
CA ASP A 58 6.36 8.94 0.39
C ASP A 58 6.65 9.52 1.78
N LYS A 59 5.88 10.54 2.15
CA LYS A 59 5.94 11.19 3.47
C LYS A 59 5.59 10.27 4.65
N ASP A 60 4.95 9.13 4.39
CA ASP A 60 4.58 8.14 5.40
C ASP A 60 5.67 7.07 5.57
N GLY A 61 6.81 7.23 4.90
CA GLY A 61 7.92 6.27 4.94
C GLY A 61 7.63 4.99 4.18
N ARG A 62 6.74 5.03 3.19
CA ARG A 62 6.50 3.93 2.25
C ARG A 62 7.30 4.14 0.98
N GLN A 63 7.74 3.05 0.39
CA GLN A 63 8.38 3.05 -0.91
C GLN A 63 7.41 2.59 -1.99
N LEU A 64 7.46 3.23 -3.16
CA LEU A 64 6.74 2.77 -4.35
C LEU A 64 7.46 1.55 -4.94
N LEU A 65 6.87 0.36 -4.80
CA LEU A 65 7.49 -0.88 -5.27
C LEU A 65 6.97 -1.33 -6.63
N SER A 66 5.71 -1.09 -6.96
CA SER A 66 5.18 -1.52 -8.25
C SER A 66 4.00 -0.67 -8.68
N THR A 67 3.69 -0.73 -9.97
CA THR A 67 2.49 -0.10 -10.53
C THR A 67 1.89 -1.02 -11.58
N THR A 68 0.58 -0.91 -11.80
CA THR A 68 -0.09 -1.55 -12.93
C THR A 68 -0.16 -0.66 -14.17
N LYS A 69 0.77 0.30 -14.30
CA LYS A 69 0.83 1.22 -15.45
C LYS A 69 1.27 0.50 -16.73
N GLU A 70 2.38 -0.22 -16.61
CA GLU A 70 3.05 -0.88 -17.74
C GLU A 70 2.74 -2.38 -17.82
N LEU A 71 2.45 -3.01 -16.67
CA LEU A 71 2.14 -4.44 -16.56
C LEU A 71 0.77 -4.63 -15.90
N SER A 72 0.01 -5.58 -16.42
CA SER A 72 -1.24 -6.00 -15.79
C SER A 72 -0.98 -6.69 -14.44
N ILE A 73 -1.98 -6.70 -13.57
CA ILE A 73 -1.87 -7.42 -12.29
C ILE A 73 -1.53 -8.90 -12.50
N SER A 74 -2.10 -9.54 -13.53
CA SER A 74 -1.85 -10.93 -13.86
C SER A 74 -0.38 -11.19 -14.19
N GLU A 75 0.28 -10.29 -14.91
CA GLU A 75 1.71 -10.39 -15.23
C GLU A 75 2.57 -10.22 -13.98
N LEU A 76 2.28 -9.19 -13.17
CA LEU A 76 3.00 -8.95 -11.91
C LEU A 76 2.93 -10.15 -10.95
N CYS A 77 1.78 -10.82 -10.92
CA CYS A 77 1.55 -12.03 -10.14
C CYS A 77 2.26 -13.26 -10.73
N LYS A 78 2.32 -13.38 -12.06
CA LYS A 78 2.96 -14.51 -12.74
C LYS A 78 4.49 -14.49 -12.61
N TYR A 79 5.12 -13.33 -12.69
CA TYR A 79 6.58 -13.20 -12.63
C TYR A 79 7.15 -13.26 -11.20
N LYS A 80 6.35 -13.64 -10.20
CA LYS A 80 6.71 -13.68 -8.77
C LYS A 80 7.28 -12.36 -8.22
N VAL A 81 7.07 -11.23 -8.92
CA VAL A 81 7.39 -9.90 -8.40
C VAL A 81 6.52 -9.59 -7.18
N LEU A 82 5.30 -10.13 -7.19
CA LEU A 82 4.35 -10.13 -6.09
C LEU A 82 4.03 -11.58 -5.72
N GLN A 83 4.01 -11.91 -4.44
CA GLN A 83 3.61 -13.23 -3.97
C GLN A 83 2.38 -13.15 -3.06
N GLY A 84 1.65 -14.26 -2.99
CA GLY A 84 0.52 -14.45 -2.10
C GLY A 84 -0.57 -13.38 -2.26
N GLN A 85 -0.88 -12.72 -1.14
CA GLN A 85 -2.10 -11.92 -0.96
C GLN A 85 -2.09 -10.58 -1.72
N CYS A 86 -0.93 -10.13 -2.22
CA CYS A 86 -0.83 -8.92 -3.03
C CYS A 86 -1.69 -8.96 -4.31
N CYS A 87 -1.85 -10.15 -4.87
CA CYS A 87 -2.63 -10.38 -6.09
C CYS A 87 -4.13 -10.31 -5.81
N GLU A 88 -4.55 -10.85 -4.67
CA GLU A 88 -5.94 -10.88 -4.22
C GLU A 88 -6.39 -9.48 -3.77
N GLU A 89 -5.55 -8.78 -3.00
CA GLU A 89 -5.80 -7.42 -2.52
C GLU A 89 -5.89 -6.37 -3.62
N TYR A 90 -5.36 -6.66 -4.82
CA TYR A 90 -5.48 -5.74 -5.95
C TYR A 90 -6.95 -5.44 -6.29
N GLY A 91 -7.82 -6.46 -6.14
CA GLY A 91 -9.24 -6.35 -6.43
C GLY A 91 -9.52 -6.04 -7.89
N SER A 92 -10.52 -5.18 -8.14
CA SER A 92 -10.96 -4.83 -9.49
C SER A 92 -9.96 -3.93 -10.23
N GLY A 93 -9.90 -4.11 -11.55
CA GLY A 93 -9.11 -3.28 -12.46
C GLY A 93 -9.60 -1.83 -12.59
N CYS A 94 -8.82 -1.03 -13.30
CA CYS A 94 -9.04 0.40 -13.50
C CYS A 94 -9.53 0.65 -14.94
N TRP A 95 -10.57 1.45 -15.11
CA TRP A 95 -11.00 1.98 -16.41
C TRP A 95 -10.04 3.04 -16.93
N ILE A 96 -9.51 3.87 -16.03
CA ILE A 96 -8.54 4.93 -16.33
C ILE A 96 -7.42 4.85 -15.29
N GLY A 97 -6.19 5.16 -15.69
CA GLY A 97 -5.00 5.16 -14.83
C GLY A 97 -4.61 3.77 -14.33
N TYR A 98 -3.98 3.70 -13.16
CA TYR A 98 -3.42 2.46 -12.60
C TYR A 98 -3.36 2.49 -11.07
N LYS A 99 -3.18 1.31 -10.46
CA LYS A 99 -2.90 1.23 -9.02
C LYS A 99 -1.39 1.20 -8.76
N ARG A 100 -1.01 1.64 -7.56
CA ARG A 100 0.38 1.76 -7.12
C ARG A 100 0.57 0.98 -5.84
N LEU A 101 1.52 0.06 -5.81
CA LEU A 101 1.83 -0.72 -4.61
C LEU A 101 2.86 0.03 -3.77
N TRP A 102 2.43 0.47 -2.59
CA TRP A 102 3.27 1.15 -1.62
C TRP A 102 3.50 0.27 -0.41
N CYS A 103 4.75 0.11 0.02
CA CYS A 103 5.12 -0.71 1.17
C CYS A 103 5.90 0.11 2.19
N LYS A 104 5.64 -0.07 3.49
CA LYS A 104 6.49 0.54 4.50
C LYS A 104 7.91 -0.02 4.36
N SER A 105 8.90 0.86 4.41
CA SER A 105 10.32 0.50 4.33
C SER A 105 11.07 1.07 5.54
N ARG A 106 11.99 0.32 6.16
CA ARG A 106 12.87 0.92 7.19
C ARG A 106 13.82 1.92 6.53
N SER A 107 14.31 1.64 5.32
CA SER A 107 15.14 2.58 4.54
C SER A 107 14.46 3.92 4.31
N CYS A 108 13.20 3.92 3.85
CA CYS A 108 12.45 5.17 3.67
C CYS A 108 12.19 5.90 4.98
N ARG A 109 11.87 5.18 6.06
CA ARG A 109 11.68 5.82 7.37
C ARG A 109 12.97 6.42 7.92
N SER A 110 14.10 5.74 7.80
CA SER A 110 15.40 6.27 8.21
C SER A 110 15.76 7.53 7.44
N LYS A 111 15.50 7.58 6.12
CA LYS A 111 15.69 8.80 5.31
C LYS A 111 14.85 9.95 5.81
N LEU A 112 13.56 9.74 6.10
CA LEU A 112 12.69 10.81 6.63
C LEU A 112 13.14 11.30 8.01
N SER A 113 13.52 10.39 8.90
CA SER A 113 14.07 10.76 10.22
C SER A 113 15.39 11.54 10.12
N GLY A 114 16.22 11.23 9.13
CA GLY A 114 17.43 11.99 8.82
C GLY A 114 17.12 13.36 8.20
N LEU A 115 16.12 13.44 7.33
CA LEU A 115 15.70 14.68 6.69
C LEU A 115 15.14 15.69 7.71
N GLY A 116 14.35 15.22 8.68
CA GLY A 116 13.89 16.06 9.78
C GLY A 116 15.03 16.57 10.67
N LYS A 117 16.12 15.79 10.82
CA LYS A 117 17.32 16.25 11.53
C LYS A 117 18.07 17.34 10.76
N LEU A 118 18.24 17.20 9.44
CA LEU A 118 18.87 18.25 8.62
C LEU A 118 18.04 19.54 8.63
N GLN A 119 16.72 19.45 8.46
CA GLN A 119 15.85 20.64 8.50
C GLN A 119 15.94 21.37 9.84
N SER A 120 16.05 20.66 10.97
CA SER A 120 16.24 21.29 12.28
C SER A 120 17.62 21.92 12.49
N MET A 121 18.61 21.56 11.67
CA MET A 121 19.94 22.18 11.68
C MET A 121 19.98 23.42 10.79
N ASP A 122 19.35 23.39 9.62
CA ASP A 122 19.23 24.55 8.74
C ASP A 122 18.46 25.70 9.43
N GLU A 123 17.36 25.38 10.13
CA GLU A 123 16.53 26.38 10.85
C GLU A 123 17.19 26.94 12.14
N LYS A 124 18.31 26.34 12.58
CA LYS A 124 19.16 26.88 13.64
C LYS A 124 20.28 27.76 13.08
N ASN A 125 20.82 27.40 11.92
CA ASN A 125 21.91 28.15 11.29
C ASN A 125 21.43 29.53 10.80
N GLU A 126 20.17 29.66 10.37
CA GLU A 126 19.58 30.97 10.00
C GLU A 126 19.26 31.88 11.21
N ARG A 127 19.33 31.36 12.44
CA ARG A 127 19.02 32.11 13.68
C ARG A 127 20.27 32.63 14.40
N GLU A 128 21.46 32.27 13.94
CA GLU A 128 22.75 32.77 14.45
C GLU A 128 23.41 33.81 13.53
N GLU A 129 22.77 34.19 12.41
CA GLU A 129 23.20 35.29 11.53
C GLU A 129 22.47 36.63 11.78
N PHE A 130 21.78 36.80 12.91
CA PHE A 130 21.19 38.08 13.35
C PHE A 130 21.56 38.44 14.80
#